data_AF-A0A2H0D9N0-F1
#
_entry.id   AF-A0A2H0D9N0-F1
#
_cell.length_a   1.000
_cell.length_b   1.000
_cell.length_c   1.000
_cell.angle_alpha   90.00
_cell.angle_beta   90.00
_cell.angle_gamma   90.00
#
_symmetry.space_group_name_H-M   'P 1'
#
loop_
_entity.id
_entity.type
_entity.pdbx_description
1 polymer ?
#
loop_
_entity_poly.entity_id
_entity_poly.type
_entity_poly.pdbx_seq_one_letter_code
_entity_poly.pdbx_strand_id
1 'polypeptide(L)'
;MNASKSVDVTVNGAVLSPGFYNGGITIISNDYKNANLTIPFTVNFVLLNKAVKGTLYASTGRGSGSTGRVIKLNTQTGEGADVRPTGFTTIKSISLNPNTGELFGFNYSLGLPTSIVKVDGENGQGLYQFKAPVNYPPWRLTYPVILSELHLRNGYINLILHRVTLHI
;
A
#
# COMPACT_ATOMS: atom_id res chain seq x y z
N MET A 1 -26.25 -2.33 -23.18
CA MET A 1 -25.49 -2.09 -21.93
C MET A 1 -24.10 -1.64 -22.33
N ASN A 2 -23.68 -0.44 -21.97
CA ASN A 2 -22.32 0.01 -22.28
C ASN A 2 -21.35 -0.67 -21.32
N ALA A 3 -20.46 -1.51 -21.84
CA ALA A 3 -19.38 -2.07 -21.06
C ALA A 3 -18.46 -0.92 -20.60
N SER A 4 -18.21 -0.82 -19.30
CA SER A 4 -17.18 0.07 -18.80
C SER A 4 -15.81 -0.43 -19.26
N LYS A 5 -14.94 0.50 -19.67
CA LYS A 5 -13.53 0.24 -19.93
C LYS A 5 -12.71 0.89 -18.83
N SER A 6 -11.74 0.15 -18.27
CA SER A 6 -10.74 0.67 -17.34
C SER A 6 -9.38 0.71 -18.00
N VAL A 7 -8.58 1.70 -17.62
CA VAL A 7 -7.17 1.80 -17.99
C VAL A 7 -6.39 1.91 -16.69
N ASP A 8 -5.46 0.99 -16.47
CA ASP A 8 -4.56 1.01 -15.32
C ASP A 8 -3.29 1.77 -15.71
N VAL A 9 -2.88 2.72 -14.86
CA VAL A 9 -1.66 3.51 -15.06
C VAL A 9 -0.70 3.19 -13.91
N THR A 10 0.48 2.69 -14.26
CA THR A 10 1.54 2.37 -13.29
C THR A 10 2.67 3.37 -13.41
N VAL A 11 3.16 3.87 -12.28
CA VAL A 11 4.34 4.73 -12.22
C VAL A 11 5.51 3.93 -11.65
N ASN A 12 6.62 3.95 -12.38
CA ASN A 12 7.88 3.38 -11.91
C ASN A 12 8.59 4.38 -10.99
N GLY A 13 8.62 4.07 -9.69
CA GLY A 13 9.32 4.85 -8.69
C GLY A 13 10.73 4.33 -8.36
N ALA A 14 11.27 3.34 -9.09
CA ALA A 14 12.57 2.71 -8.77
C ALA A 14 13.72 3.70 -8.56
N VAL A 15 13.69 4.81 -9.30
CA VAL A 15 14.73 5.85 -9.33
C VAL A 15 14.31 7.13 -8.60
N LEU A 16 13.09 7.16 -8.04
CA LEU A 16 12.60 8.32 -7.33
C LEU A 16 13.17 8.33 -5.92
N SER A 17 13.59 9.52 -5.49
CA SER A 17 13.91 9.74 -4.09
C SER A 17 12.61 9.87 -3.28
N PRO A 18 12.63 9.66 -1.96
CA PRO A 18 11.45 9.92 -1.14
C PRO A 18 10.98 11.37 -1.28
N GLY A 19 9.68 11.57 -1.44
CA GLY A 19 9.11 12.91 -1.63
C GLY A 19 7.76 12.91 -2.33
N PHE A 20 7.23 14.13 -2.51
CA PHE A 20 5.99 14.37 -3.25
C PHE A 20 6.30 14.70 -4.72
N TYR A 21 5.63 14.01 -5.62
CA TYR A 21 5.74 14.21 -7.06
C TYR A 21 4.37 14.60 -7.63
N ASN A 22 4.32 15.74 -8.30
CA ASN A 22 3.11 16.18 -9.01
C ASN A 22 3.22 15.76 -10.48
N GLY A 23 2.11 15.27 -11.03
CA GLY A 23 2.01 14.88 -12.42
C GLY A 23 0.60 15.14 -12.96
N GLY A 24 0.40 14.78 -14.23
CA GLY A 24 -0.90 14.84 -14.88
C GLY A 24 -1.10 13.68 -15.84
N ILE A 25 -2.30 13.11 -15.85
CA ILE A 25 -2.73 12.19 -16.91
C ILE A 25 -3.46 13.03 -17.96
N THR A 26 -2.92 13.06 -19.18
CA THR A 26 -3.56 13.78 -20.29
C THR A 26 -4.35 12.80 -21.14
N ILE A 27 -5.65 13.05 -21.28
CA ILE A 27 -6.56 12.35 -22.17
C ILE A 27 -6.73 13.21 -23.42
N ILE A 28 -6.35 12.65 -24.57
CA ILE A 28 -6.53 13.30 -25.87
C ILE A 28 -7.77 12.70 -26.54
N SER A 29 -8.68 13.56 -26.99
CA SER A 29 -9.95 13.20 -27.62
C SER A 29 -10.04 13.82 -29.02
N ASN A 30 -10.86 13.21 -29.87
CA ASN A 30 -11.23 13.78 -31.17
C ASN A 30 -12.42 14.76 -31.08
N ASP A 31 -12.93 15.08 -29.88
CA ASP A 31 -13.86 16.19 -29.67
C ASP A 31 -13.13 17.53 -29.83
N TYR A 32 -13.50 18.32 -30.85
CA TYR A 32 -12.86 19.59 -31.17
C TYR A 32 -12.99 20.65 -30.07
N LYS A 33 -14.01 20.55 -29.20
CA LYS A 33 -14.20 21.49 -28.07
C LYS A 33 -13.38 21.10 -26.86
N ASN A 34 -13.21 19.79 -26.64
CA ASN A 34 -12.56 19.22 -25.46
C ASN A 34 -11.45 18.24 -25.86
N ALA A 35 -10.57 18.70 -26.76
CA ALA A 35 -9.55 17.83 -27.35
C ALA A 35 -8.54 17.31 -26.32
N ASN A 36 -8.39 18.00 -25.19
CA ASN A 36 -7.46 17.63 -24.13
C ASN A 36 -8.11 17.79 -22.74
N LEU A 37 -8.04 16.75 -21.92
CA LEU A 37 -8.37 16.79 -20.50
C LEU A 37 -7.15 16.34 -19.70
N THR A 38 -6.62 17.21 -18.83
CA THR A 38 -5.53 16.84 -17.91
C THR A 38 -6.08 16.62 -16.51
N ILE A 39 -5.87 15.43 -15.96
CA ILE A 39 -6.21 15.06 -14.59
C ILE A 39 -4.94 15.17 -13.74
N PRO A 40 -4.80 16.18 -12.88
CA PRO A 40 -3.63 16.30 -12.02
C PRO A 40 -3.63 15.19 -10.97
N PHE A 41 -2.43 14.73 -10.60
CA PHE A 41 -2.26 13.79 -9.49
C PHE A 41 -0.99 14.12 -8.69
N THR A 42 -0.99 13.69 -7.43
CA THR A 42 0.19 13.75 -6.56
C THR A 42 0.52 12.35 -6.07
N VAL A 43 1.78 11.94 -6.22
CA VAL A 43 2.32 10.70 -5.67
C VAL A 43 3.20 11.04 -4.48
N ASN A 44 2.94 10.39 -3.35
CA ASN A 44 3.86 10.41 -2.21
C ASN A 44 4.72 9.16 -2.28
N PHE A 45 6.00 9.32 -2.62
CA PHE A 45 6.97 8.25 -2.61
C PHE A 45 7.65 8.19 -1.24
N VAL A 46 7.43 7.11 -0.51
CA VAL A 46 7.97 6.94 0.85
C VAL A 46 8.98 5.79 0.84
N LEU A 47 10.18 6.04 1.36
CA LEU A 47 11.11 4.98 1.70
C LEU A 47 10.75 4.44 3.08
N LEU A 48 10.39 3.16 3.14
CA LEU A 48 10.17 2.47 4.41
C LEU A 48 11.49 1.88 4.90
N ASN A 49 11.89 2.25 6.10
CA ASN A 49 13.06 1.65 6.72
C ASN A 49 12.77 0.21 7.14
N LYS A 50 13.81 -0.62 7.11
CA LYS A 50 13.75 -2.00 7.58
C LYS A 50 13.66 -2.05 9.11
N ALA A 51 13.32 -3.22 9.63
CA ALA A 51 13.45 -3.52 11.04
C ALA A 51 14.90 -3.38 11.50
N VAL A 52 15.08 -2.78 12.69
CA VAL A 52 16.37 -2.66 13.35
C VAL A 52 16.74 -4.00 13.97
N LYS A 53 17.97 -4.46 13.71
CA LYS A 53 18.48 -5.73 14.24
C LYS A 53 18.52 -5.67 15.78
N GLY A 54 18.07 -6.74 16.43
CA GLY A 54 18.05 -6.84 17.89
C GLY A 54 16.90 -6.07 18.54
N THR A 55 15.97 -5.53 17.74
CA THR A 55 14.76 -4.87 18.24
C THR A 55 13.56 -5.81 18.07
N LEU A 56 12.75 -5.93 19.13
CA LEU A 56 11.47 -6.60 19.05
C LEU A 56 10.40 -5.58 18.64
N TYR A 57 9.49 -6.00 17.77
CA TYR A 57 8.41 -5.16 17.28
C TYR A 57 7.07 -5.71 17.75
N ALA A 58 6.21 -4.82 18.25
CA ALA A 58 4.84 -5.15 18.63
C ALA A 58 3.87 -4.17 17.96
N SER A 59 2.66 -4.63 17.66
CA SER A 59 1.58 -3.78 17.18
C SER A 59 0.60 -3.46 18.30
N THR A 60 0.04 -2.26 18.28
CA THR A 60 -1.08 -1.89 19.14
C THR A 60 -2.24 -1.36 18.32
N GLY A 61 -3.41 -1.28 18.96
CA GLY A 61 -4.61 -0.76 18.34
C GLY A 61 -5.80 -1.71 18.49
N ARG A 62 -6.21 -2.00 19.73
CA ARG A 62 -7.41 -2.80 20.01
C ARG A 62 -8.64 -1.90 20.03
N GLY A 63 -9.63 -2.22 19.19
CA GLY A 63 -10.97 -1.60 19.23
C GLY A 63 -11.25 -0.59 18.12
N SER A 64 -12.53 -0.23 18.00
CA SER A 64 -12.99 0.81 17.06
C SER A 64 -12.47 2.18 17.50
N GLY A 65 -11.95 2.98 16.56
CA GLY A 65 -11.41 4.32 16.83
C GLY A 65 -9.98 4.35 17.39
N SER A 66 -9.32 3.18 17.55
CA SER A 66 -7.90 3.16 17.86
C SER A 66 -7.07 3.70 16.69
N THR A 67 -5.81 4.02 16.94
CA THR A 67 -4.81 4.25 15.89
C THR A 67 -3.89 3.04 15.89
N GLY A 68 -3.71 2.39 14.74
CA GLY A 68 -2.76 1.32 14.60
C GLY A 68 -1.36 1.89 14.80
N ARG A 69 -0.66 1.43 15.83
CA ARG A 69 0.71 1.86 16.12
C ARG A 69 1.63 0.65 16.16
N VAL A 70 2.92 0.95 16.07
CA VAL A 70 3.99 -0.02 16.29
C VAL A 70 4.87 0.47 17.41
N ILE A 71 5.29 -0.47 18.25
CA ILE A 71 6.18 -0.28 19.39
C ILE A 71 7.48 -1.03 19.11
N LYS A 72 8.60 -0.37 19.37
CA LYS A 72 9.93 -0.99 19.47
C LYS A 72 10.15 -1.39 20.93
N LEU A 73 10.60 -2.61 21.16
CA LEU A 73 11.00 -3.09 22.47
C LEU A 73 12.51 -3.31 22.47
N ASN A 74 13.20 -2.64 23.40
CA ASN A 74 14.62 -2.86 23.64
C ASN A 74 14.79 -4.24 24.29
N THR A 75 15.55 -5.12 23.64
CA THR A 75 15.74 -6.51 24.09
C THR A 75 16.68 -6.65 25.28
N GLN A 76 17.47 -5.61 25.58
CA GLN A 76 18.40 -5.59 26.70
C GLN A 76 17.73 -5.06 27.97
N THR A 77 16.93 -3.99 27.84
CA THR A 77 16.30 -3.32 28.99
C THR A 77 14.84 -3.69 29.20
N GLY A 78 14.17 -4.22 28.17
CA GLY A 78 12.72 -4.45 28.19
C GLY A 78 11.87 -3.19 28.05
N GLU A 79 12.48 -2.04 27.77
CA GLU A 79 11.76 -0.78 27.59
C GLU A 79 11.06 -0.73 26.23
N GLY A 80 9.77 -0.42 26.25
CA GLY A 80 8.96 -0.20 25.04
C GLY A 80 8.92 1.28 24.66
N ALA A 81 9.13 1.58 23.38
CA ALA A 81 9.02 2.92 22.81
C ALA A 81 8.04 2.92 21.63
N ASP A 82 7.08 3.84 21.65
CA ASP A 82 6.18 4.09 20.52
C ASP A 82 7.00 4.59 19.31
N VAL A 83 6.84 3.92 18.16
CA VAL A 83 7.56 4.29 16.93
C VAL A 83 6.85 5.44 16.22
N ARG A 84 5.51 5.38 16.16
CA ARG A 84 4.50 6.40 15.74
C ARG A 84 3.22 5.71 15.22
N PRO A 85 2.14 6.48 14.94
CA PRO A 85 0.96 5.96 14.23
C PRO A 85 1.28 5.53 12.80
N THR A 86 0.67 4.42 12.38
CA THR A 86 0.88 3.81 11.05
C THR A 86 0.08 4.47 9.94
N GLY A 87 -0.87 5.35 10.28
CA GLY A 87 -1.86 5.88 9.34
C GLY A 87 -3.05 4.93 9.09
N PHE A 88 -3.05 3.73 9.68
CA PHE A 88 -4.17 2.81 9.68
C PHE A 88 -4.92 2.85 11.01
N THR A 89 -6.22 2.54 10.97
CA THR A 89 -7.07 2.52 12.18
C THR A 89 -6.67 1.40 13.13
N THR A 90 -6.24 0.25 12.63
CA THR A 90 -5.71 -0.82 13.47
C THR A 90 -4.55 -1.53 12.78
N ILE A 91 -3.62 -2.05 13.57
CA ILE A 91 -2.68 -3.08 13.15
C ILE A 91 -2.78 -4.20 14.18
N LYS A 92 -3.45 -5.29 13.82
CA LYS A 92 -3.73 -6.37 14.76
C LYS A 92 -2.54 -7.29 15.03
N SER A 93 -1.66 -7.39 14.06
CA SER A 93 -0.41 -8.12 14.20
C SER A 93 0.64 -7.49 13.31
N ILE A 94 1.90 -7.77 13.65
CA ILE A 94 3.06 -7.43 12.85
C ILE A 94 3.93 -8.68 12.66
N SER A 95 4.51 -8.85 11.49
CA SER A 95 5.44 -9.92 11.16
C SER A 95 6.68 -9.34 10.49
N LEU A 96 7.80 -10.04 10.64
CA LEU A 96 9.09 -9.69 10.06
C LEU A 96 9.45 -10.72 9.00
N ASN A 97 9.87 -10.26 7.82
CA ASN A 97 10.61 -11.10 6.89
C ASN A 97 12.09 -11.13 7.33
N PRO A 98 12.62 -12.26 7.84
CA PRO A 98 13.98 -12.30 8.38
C PRO A 98 15.06 -12.12 7.30
N ASN A 99 14.75 -12.40 6.04
CA ASN A 99 15.71 -12.29 4.94
C ASN A 99 15.84 -10.85 4.44
N THR A 100 14.73 -10.11 4.39
CA THR A 100 14.71 -8.74 3.85
C THR A 100 14.75 -7.66 4.93
N GLY A 101 14.33 -7.99 6.16
CA GLY A 101 14.13 -7.04 7.26
C GLY A 101 12.83 -6.24 7.16
N GLU A 102 11.93 -6.58 6.23
CA GLU A 102 10.68 -5.84 6.04
C GLU A 102 9.62 -6.24 7.08
N LEU A 103 8.90 -5.25 7.59
CA LEU A 103 7.77 -5.46 8.50
C LEU A 103 6.45 -5.41 7.73
N PHE A 104 5.56 -6.34 8.07
CA PHE A 104 4.22 -6.42 7.51
C PHE A 104 3.18 -6.43 8.62
N GLY A 105 2.03 -5.79 8.40
CA GLY A 105 0.93 -5.75 9.36
C GLY A 105 -0.41 -6.10 8.74
N PHE A 106 -1.33 -6.60 9.58
CA PHE A 106 -2.74 -6.77 9.22
C PHE A 106 -3.55 -5.58 9.73
N ASN A 107 -4.07 -4.79 8.79
CA ASN A 107 -5.09 -3.79 9.09
C ASN A 107 -6.47 -4.42 8.91
N TYR A 108 -7.19 -4.57 10.03
CA TYR A 108 -8.49 -5.21 10.09
C TYR A 108 -9.50 -4.26 10.74
N SER A 109 -10.58 -3.98 10.03
CA SER A 109 -11.73 -3.30 10.61
C SER A 109 -12.96 -4.16 10.46
N LEU A 110 -13.82 -4.18 11.49
CA LEU A 110 -15.06 -4.95 11.45
C LEU A 110 -15.90 -4.52 10.25
N GLY A 111 -16.37 -5.49 9.47
CA GLY A 111 -17.19 -5.24 8.27
C GLY A 111 -16.42 -4.74 7.04
N LEU A 112 -15.10 -4.59 7.11
CA LEU A 112 -14.26 -4.21 5.97
C LEU A 112 -13.29 -5.35 5.60
N PRO A 113 -12.92 -5.49 4.32
CA PRO A 113 -11.85 -6.42 3.92
C PRO A 113 -10.55 -6.14 4.68
N THR A 114 -9.87 -7.20 5.10
CA THR A 114 -8.53 -7.08 5.69
C THR A 114 -7.57 -6.53 4.65
N SER A 115 -6.66 -5.66 5.06
CA SER A 115 -5.56 -5.22 4.21
C SER A 115 -4.21 -5.61 4.79
N ILE A 116 -3.29 -5.98 3.91
CA ILE A 116 -1.89 -6.17 4.22
C ILE A 116 -1.18 -4.84 4.00
N VAL A 117 -0.36 -4.44 4.96
CA VAL A 117 0.42 -3.21 4.89
C VAL A 117 1.88 -3.54 5.16
N LYS A 118 2.81 -2.87 4.47
CA LYS A 118 4.20 -2.79 4.90
C LYS A 118 4.31 -1.71 5.96
N VAL A 119 5.23 -1.84 6.90
CA VAL A 119 5.44 -0.87 7.98
C VAL A 119 6.90 -0.43 7.98
N ASP A 120 7.13 0.88 8.10
CA ASP A 120 8.44 1.47 8.35
C ASP A 120 8.93 1.05 9.75
N GLY A 121 10.03 0.30 9.80
CA GLY A 121 10.62 -0.16 11.05
C GLY A 121 11.27 0.93 11.89
N GLU A 122 11.52 2.12 11.34
CA GLU A 122 12.09 3.28 12.02
C GLU A 122 11.03 4.27 12.47
N ASN A 123 10.06 4.56 11.59
CA ASN A 123 9.08 5.64 11.75
C ASN A 123 7.64 5.15 11.95
N GLY A 124 7.39 3.84 11.88
CA GLY A 124 6.08 3.24 12.12
C GLY A 124 5.04 3.50 11.03
N GLN A 125 5.34 4.32 10.02
CA GLN A 125 4.42 4.63 8.93
C GLN A 125 4.07 3.37 8.13
N GLY A 126 2.79 3.16 7.86
CA GLY A 126 2.33 2.04 7.06
C GLY A 126 2.10 2.40 5.59
N LEU A 127 2.34 1.44 4.71
CA LEU A 127 2.07 1.50 3.28
C LEU A 127 1.18 0.33 2.85
N TYR A 128 0.01 0.64 2.31
CA TYR A 128 -0.91 -0.37 1.79
C TYR A 128 -0.24 -1.26 0.72
N GLN A 129 -0.50 -2.57 0.77
CA GLN A 129 -0.03 -3.54 -0.22
C GLN A 129 -1.18 -4.10 -1.03
N PHE A 130 -2.09 -4.83 -0.37
CA PHE A 130 -3.26 -5.45 -1.00
C PHE A 130 -4.36 -5.77 0.01
N LYS A 131 -5.56 -6.08 -0.48
CA LYS A 131 -6.71 -6.55 0.31
C LYS A 131 -6.83 -8.07 0.26
N ALA A 132 -7.28 -8.65 1.36
CA ALA A 132 -7.61 -10.06 1.50
C ALA A 132 -9.13 -10.24 1.76
N PRO A 133 -9.77 -11.29 1.19
CA PRO A 133 -9.17 -12.24 0.26
C PRO A 133 -8.82 -11.60 -1.09
N VAL A 134 -7.82 -12.16 -1.77
CA VAL A 134 -7.54 -11.78 -3.15
C VAL A 134 -8.65 -12.39 -4.00
N ASN A 135 -9.47 -11.55 -4.63
CA ASN A 135 -10.55 -12.02 -5.49
C ASN A 135 -9.95 -12.59 -6.78
N TYR A 136 -9.96 -13.91 -6.91
CA TYR A 136 -9.61 -14.58 -8.15
C TYR A 136 -10.85 -14.65 -9.05
N PRO A 137 -10.77 -14.24 -10.33
CA PRO A 137 -11.85 -14.48 -11.26
C PRO A 137 -12.07 -16.00 -11.43
N PRO A 138 -13.34 -16.46 -11.53
CA PRO A 138 -13.68 -17.88 -11.45
C PRO A 138 -13.10 -18.75 -12.57
N TRP A 139 -12.63 -18.14 -13.67
CA TRP A 139 -11.99 -18.83 -14.81
C TRP A 139 -10.46 -19.04 -14.66
N ARG A 140 -9.84 -18.70 -13.52
CA ARG A 140 -8.41 -18.94 -13.26
C ARG A 140 -8.16 -20.09 -12.25
N LEU A 141 -8.95 -21.15 -12.32
CA LEU A 141 -8.84 -22.32 -11.41
C LEU A 141 -8.12 -23.53 -12.02
N THR A 142 -7.25 -23.35 -13.02
CA THR A 142 -6.50 -24.47 -13.61
C THR A 142 -5.03 -24.11 -13.69
N TYR A 143 -4.20 -25.05 -13.22
CA TYR A 143 -2.73 -25.05 -13.12
C TYR A 143 -2.12 -24.45 -11.83
N PRO A 144 -1.12 -25.13 -11.23
CA PRO A 144 -0.25 -24.51 -10.25
C PRO A 144 0.58 -23.45 -10.97
N VAL A 145 0.03 -22.23 -11.04
CA VAL A 145 0.75 -21.08 -11.54
C VAL A 145 1.81 -20.72 -10.50
N ILE A 146 3.08 -20.86 -10.91
CA ILE A 146 4.19 -20.18 -10.26
C ILE A 146 3.82 -18.70 -10.21
N LEU A 147 3.63 -18.21 -8.99
CA LEU A 147 3.28 -16.85 -8.61
C LEU A 147 3.84 -15.79 -9.58
N SER A 148 2.98 -15.13 -10.37
CA SER A 148 3.22 -13.75 -10.76
C SER A 148 2.82 -12.86 -9.59
N GLU A 149 3.70 -12.80 -8.60
CA GLU A 149 3.58 -11.89 -7.45
C GLU A 149 3.52 -10.44 -7.93
N LEU A 150 2.59 -9.67 -7.35
CA LEU A 150 2.70 -8.22 -7.21
C LEU A 150 3.91 -7.93 -6.31
N HIS A 151 5.10 -8.04 -6.87
CA HIS A 151 6.33 -7.68 -6.17
C HIS A 151 6.45 -6.15 -6.17
N LEU A 152 6.41 -5.55 -4.97
CA LEU A 152 7.28 -4.40 -4.70
C LEU A 152 8.74 -4.92 -4.72
N ARG A 153 9.28 -5.20 -5.91
CA ARG A 153 10.72 -5.22 -6.15
C ARG A 153 11.01 -3.99 -6.97
N ASN A 154 11.87 -3.12 -6.45
CA ASN A 154 12.36 -1.90 -7.12
C ASN A 154 11.33 -0.76 -7.25
N GLY A 155 10.54 -0.44 -6.21
CA GLY A 155 9.93 0.90 -6.11
C GLY A 155 8.72 1.22 -7.02
N TYR A 156 7.94 0.25 -7.51
CA TYR A 156 6.73 0.54 -8.30
C TYR A 156 5.51 0.83 -7.40
N ILE A 157 4.73 1.88 -7.69
CA ILE A 157 3.41 2.12 -7.08
C ILE A 157 2.34 1.90 -8.15
N ASN A 158 1.39 1.01 -7.88
CA ASN A 158 0.20 0.85 -8.73
C ASN A 158 -0.90 1.77 -8.20
N LEU A 159 -1.21 2.82 -8.95
CA LEU A 159 -2.34 3.71 -8.68
C LEU A 159 -3.56 3.17 -9.43
N ILE A 160 -4.50 2.56 -8.71
CA ILE A 160 -5.75 2.08 -9.32
C ILE A 160 -6.76 3.23 -9.28
N LEU A 161 -6.98 3.88 -10.42
CA LEU A 161 -8.06 4.85 -10.58
C LEU A 161 -9.38 4.12 -10.84
N HIS A 162 -10.14 3.89 -9.77
CA HIS A 162 -11.51 3.41 -9.89
C HIS A 162 -12.40 4.54 -10.39
N ARG A 163 -12.66 4.55 -11.72
CA ARG A 163 -13.74 5.29 -12.40
C ARG A 163 -13.39 6.71 -12.87
N VAL A 164 -13.12 6.85 -14.16
CA VAL A 164 -13.34 8.09 -14.92
C VAL A 164 -14.64 7.88 -15.70
N THR A 165 -15.73 8.52 -15.27
CA THR A 165 -16.99 8.49 -16.03
C THR A 165 -16.95 9.64 -17.02
N LEU A 166 -16.70 9.35 -18.30
CA LEU A 166 -16.86 10.33 -19.36
C LEU A 166 -18.36 10.37 -19.73
N HIS A 167 -19.00 11.53 -19.59
CA HIS A 167 -20.29 11.79 -20.22
C HIS A 167 -19.98 12.36 -21.61
N ILE A 168 -20.31 11.58 -22.64
CA ILE A 168 -20.23 11.95 -24.06
C ILE A 168 -21.62 12.37 -24.51
#